data_AF-A0A4Z0PYN9-F1
#
_entry.id   AF-A0A4Z0PYN9-F1
#
_cell.length_a   1.000
_cell.length_b   1.000
_cell.length_c   1.000
_cell.angle_alpha   90.00
_cell.angle_beta   90.00
_cell.angle_gamma   90.00
#
_symmetry.space_group_name_H-M   'P 1'
#
loop_
_entity.id
_entity.type
_entity.pdbx_description
1 polymer ?
#
loop_
_entity_poly.entity_id
_entity_poly.type
_entity_poly.pdbx_seq_one_letter_code
_entity_poly.pdbx_strand_id
1 'polypeptide(L)' 'MLEYVKTILLKVSFDKILFEKELRKGFRMLVPTELAELKAWCYQQFVKIYRGILNRVFASAA' A
#
# COMPACT_ATOMS: atom_id res chain seq x y z
N MET A 1 2.22 -7.63 -11.18
CA MET A 1 2.83 -6.34 -10.78
C MET A 1 2.89 -6.16 -9.27
N LEU A 2 2.12 -6.94 -8.51
CA LEU A 2 2.03 -6.86 -7.06
C LEU A 2 3.38 -6.98 -6.32
N GLU A 3 4.21 -7.99 -6.63
CA GLU A 3 5.49 -8.19 -5.93
C GLU A 3 6.46 -7.02 -6.08
N TYR A 4 6.44 -6.36 -7.24
CA TYR A 4 7.19 -5.13 -7.47
C TYR A 4 6.70 -4.00 -6.55
N VAL A 5 5.39 -3.81 -6.42
CA VAL A 5 4.80 -2.83 -5.49
C VAL A 5 5.18 -3.14 -4.05
N LYS A 6 5.05 -4.41 -3.61
CA LYS A 6 5.43 -4.84 -2.25
C LYS A 6 6.91 -4.51 -1.97
N THR A 7 7.79 -4.80 -2.92
CA THR A 7 9.24 -4.51 -2.80
C THR A 7 9.50 -3.00 -2.66
N ILE A 8 8.85 -2.17 -3.47
CA ILE A 8 9.01 -0.71 -3.38
C ILE A 8 8.51 -0.21 -2.03
N LEU A 9 7.34 -0.65 -1.56
CA LEU A 9 6.77 -0.24 -0.28
C LEU A 9 7.67 -0.58 0.91
N LEU A 10 8.32 -1.74 0.90
CA LEU A 10 9.34 -2.10 1.90
C LEU A 10 10.54 -1.15 1.84
N LYS A 11 11.03 -0.84 0.65
CA LYS A 11 12.19 0.04 0.48
C LYS A 11 11.92 1.48 0.94
N VAL A 12 10.70 1.98 0.74
CA VAL A 12 10.35 3.36 1.09
C VAL A 12 9.66 3.50 2.45
N SER A 13 9.48 2.41 3.21
CA SER A 13 8.71 2.44 4.47
C SER A 13 9.36 3.28 5.58
N PHE A 14 10.60 3.71 5.41
CA PHE A 14 11.29 4.61 6.35
C PHE A 14 10.78 6.06 6.28
N ASP A 15 10.16 6.46 5.17
CA ASP A 15 9.62 7.80 4.97
C ASP A 15 8.11 7.75 4.75
N LYS A 16 7.37 8.39 5.66
CA LYS A 16 5.90 8.39 5.67
C LYS A 16 5.31 8.99 4.39
N ILE A 17 5.89 10.08 3.89
CA ILE A 17 5.38 10.81 2.72
C ILE A 17 5.64 9.98 1.46
N LEU A 18 6.84 9.43 1.34
CA LEU A 18 7.22 8.59 0.20
C LEU A 18 6.41 7.28 0.19
N PHE A 19 6.20 6.66 1.36
CA PHE A 19 5.36 5.49 1.50
C PHE A 19 3.93 5.73 1.01
N GLU A 20 3.27 6.82 1.46
CA GLU A 20 1.91 7.14 1.00
C GLU A 20 1.88 7.39 -0.52
N LYS A 21 2.90 8.06 -1.07
CA LYS A 21 3.01 8.31 -2.52
C LYS A 21 3.12 7.03 -3.34
N GLU A 22 4.04 6.13 -2.97
CA GLU A 22 4.23 4.87 -3.68
C GLU A 22 3.07 3.89 -3.48
N LEU A 23 2.41 3.91 -2.30
CA LEU A 23 1.20 3.13 -2.07
C LEU A 23 0.05 3.55 -3.00
N ARG A 24 -0.18 4.86 -3.16
CA ARG A 24 -1.17 5.39 -4.11
C ARG A 24 -0.82 5.10 -5.56
N LYS A 25 0.48 5.01 -5.89
CA LYS A 25 0.94 4.61 -7.22
C LYS A 25 0.66 3.13 -7.48
N GLY A 26 1.03 2.26 -6.54
CA GLY A 26 0.71 0.84 -6.59
C GLY A 26 -0.78 0.58 -6.70
N PHE A 27 -1.59 1.29 -5.90
CA PHE A 27 -3.04 1.18 -5.94
C PHE A 27 -3.65 1.49 -7.32
N ARG A 28 -3.08 2.43 -8.08
CA ARG A 28 -3.57 2.76 -9.44
C ARG A 28 -3.07 1.82 -10.54
N MET A 29 -2.01 1.07 -10.28
CA MET A 29 -1.32 0.25 -11.27
C MET A 29 -1.81 -1.21 -11.27
N LEU A 30 -2.32 -1.68 -10.15
CA LEU A 30 -2.72 -3.07 -9.97
C LEU A 30 -4.18 -3.30 -10.39
N VAL A 31 -4.45 -4.51 -10.85
CA VAL A 31 -5.82 -4.97 -11.15
C VAL A 31 -6.59 -5.27 -9.85
N PRO A 32 -7.94 -5.30 -9.87
CA PRO A 32 -8.74 -5.49 -8.65
C PRO A 32 -8.38 -6.72 -7.80
N THR A 33 -8.02 -7.84 -8.44
CA THR A 33 -7.57 -9.06 -7.74
C THR A 33 -6.28 -8.84 -6.97
N GLU A 34 -5.29 -8.19 -7.58
CA GLU A 34 -4.02 -7.81 -6.94
C GLU A 34 -4.23 -6.75 -5.85
N LEU A 35 -5.23 -5.86 -5.98
CA LEU A 35 -5.53 -4.84 -4.97
C LEU A 35 -6.04 -5.43 -3.65
N ALA A 36 -6.89 -6.46 -3.72
CA ALA A 36 -7.36 -7.16 -2.53
C ALA A 36 -6.18 -7.79 -1.76
N GLU A 37 -5.26 -8.40 -2.50
CA GLU A 37 -4.06 -9.01 -1.92
C GLU A 37 -3.09 -7.94 -1.37
N LEU A 38 -2.86 -6.84 -2.10
CA LEU A 38 -2.05 -5.71 -1.64
C LEU A 38 -2.61 -5.14 -0.33
N LYS A 39 -3.93 -4.94 -0.24
CA LYS A 39 -4.59 -4.42 0.95
C LYS A 39 -4.31 -5.33 2.15
N ALA A 40 -4.61 -6.62 2.04
CA ALA A 40 -4.38 -7.57 3.13
C ALA A 40 -2.92 -7.56 3.59
N TRP A 41 -1.99 -7.59 2.64
CA TRP A 41 -0.55 -7.55 2.92
C TRP A 41 -0.11 -6.25 3.60
N CYS A 42 -0.56 -5.08 3.13
CA CYS A 42 -0.21 -3.80 3.74
C CYS A 42 -0.70 -3.66 5.18
N TYR A 43 -1.91 -4.16 5.49
CA TYR A 43 -2.39 -4.17 6.88
C TYR A 43 -1.59 -5.15 7.75
N GLN A 44 -1.16 -6.30 7.23
CA GLN A 44 -0.28 -7.21 7.98
C GLN A 44 1.09 -6.58 8.29
N GLN A 45 1.71 -5.92 7.31
CA GLN A 45 3.07 -5.39 7.44
C GLN A 45 3.16 -4.03 8.14
N PHE A 46 2.23 -3.11 7.84
CA PHE A 46 2.39 -1.70 8.16
C PHE A 46 1.34 -1.12 9.10
N VAL A 47 0.34 -1.89 9.55
CA VAL A 47 -0.75 -1.34 10.39
C VAL A 47 -0.26 -0.68 11.67
N LYS A 48 0.80 -1.21 12.30
CA LYS A 48 1.34 -0.66 13.56
C LYS A 48 1.86 0.78 13.41
N ILE A 49 2.32 1.16 12.22
CA ILE A 49 3.00 2.43 11.97
C ILE A 49 2.14 3.36 11.08
N TYR A 50 1.45 2.79 10.09
CA TYR A 50 0.79 3.53 9.02
C TYR A 50 -0.72 3.32 8.94
N ARG A 51 -1.39 2.85 10.00
CA ARG A 51 -2.85 2.64 10.03
C ARG A 51 -3.66 3.77 9.39
N GLY A 52 -3.34 5.03 9.75
CA GLY A 52 -4.06 6.19 9.21
C GLY A 52 -3.90 6.36 7.70
N ILE A 53 -2.73 6.07 7.15
CA ILE A 53 -2.47 6.11 5.70
C ILE A 53 -3.20 4.96 5.02
N LEU A 54 -3.09 3.74 5.55
CA LEU A 54 -3.75 2.55 4.99
C LEU A 54 -5.27 2.74 4.93
N ASN A 55 -5.87 3.21 6.03
CA ASN A 55 -7.30 3.50 6.07
C ASN A 55 -7.67 4.53 5.00
N ARG A 56 -6.94 5.63 4.88
CA ARG A 56 -7.24 6.69 3.90
C ARG A 56 -7.10 6.20 2.46
N VAL A 57 -6.03 5.50 2.13
CA VAL A 57 -5.79 5.06 0.74
C VAL A 57 -6.77 3.95 0.33
N PHE A 58 -7.04 2.99 1.21
CA PHE A 58 -7.94 1.87 0.89
C PHE A 58 -9.43 2.15 1.18
N ALA A 59 -9.78 3.28 1.84
CA ALA A 59 -11.18 3.70 1.99
C ALA A 59 -11.74 4.30 0.68
N SER A 60 -10.91 4.92 -0.16
CA SER A 60 -11.33 5.39 -1.49
C SER A 60 -11.57 4.27 -2.52
N ALA A 61 -11.39 3.01 -2.12
CA ALA A 61 -11.57 1.84 -2.97
C ALA A 61 -12.95 1.18 -2.85
N ALA A 62 -13.79 1.68 -1.94
CA ALA A 62 -15.14 1.18 -1.69
C ALA A 62 -16.19 2.06 -2.38
#